data_AF-A0A842MB75-F1
#
_entry.id   AF-A0A842MB75-F1
#
_cell.length_a   1.000
_cell.length_b   1.000
_cell.length_c   1.000
_cell.angle_alpha   90.00
_cell.angle_beta   90.00
_cell.angle_gamma   90.00
#
_symmetry.space_group_name_H-M   'P 1'
#
loop_
_entity.id
_entity.type
_entity.pdbx_description
1 polymer ?
#
loop_
_entity_poly.entity_id
_entity_poly.type
_entity_poly.pdbx_seq_one_letter_code
_entity_poly.pdbx_strand_id
1 'polypeptide(L)'
;LTLTVQQVLQYYQRRWPVEVDNLYLKEALGLGDFRLQSFEATEKWFAVVMLAINYLQYQAAVVYLQTQSVCSLTDIIRQHRLTHWRQFLRKALTQLLRSRNIDATIESLLPAASWAVT
;
A
#
# COMPACT_ATOMS: atom_id res chain seq x y z
N LEU A 1 22.40 -16.84 -31.65
CA LEU A 1 21.00 -16.48 -31.38
C LEU A 1 20.83 -15.00 -31.65
N THR A 2 20.18 -14.63 -32.74
CA THR A 2 19.86 -13.23 -33.10
C THR A 2 18.34 -13.05 -33.04
N LEU A 3 17.88 -12.11 -32.23
CA LEU A 3 16.46 -11.76 -32.14
C LEU A 3 16.05 -10.87 -33.31
N THR A 4 14.80 -10.98 -33.74
CA THR A 4 14.22 -10.01 -34.67
C THR A 4 13.96 -8.69 -33.96
N VAL A 5 13.89 -7.59 -34.71
CA VAL A 5 13.53 -6.26 -34.17
C VAL A 5 12.20 -6.31 -33.42
N GLN A 6 11.22 -7.06 -33.92
CA GLN A 6 9.93 -7.23 -33.27
C GLN A 6 10.06 -7.90 -31.89
N GLN A 7 10.89 -8.95 -31.78
CA GLN A 7 11.12 -9.64 -30.50
C GLN A 7 11.82 -8.72 -29.49
N VAL A 8 12.78 -7.92 -29.94
CA VAL A 8 13.46 -6.92 -29.09
C VAL A 8 12.45 -5.91 -28.54
N LEU A 9 11.56 -5.38 -29.39
CA LEU A 9 10.55 -4.41 -28.96
C LEU A 9 9.54 -5.04 -27.98
N GLN A 10 9.10 -6.27 -28.22
CA GLN A 10 8.20 -7.00 -27.30
C GLN A 10 8.83 -7.23 -25.92
N TYR A 11 10.13 -7.54 -25.87
CA TYR A 11 10.84 -7.66 -24.59
C TYR A 11 11.00 -6.31 -23.90
N TYR A 12 11.33 -5.27 -24.66
CA TYR A 12 11.51 -3.92 -24.09
C TYR A 12 10.23 -3.37 -23.48
N GLN A 13 9.06 -3.70 -24.03
CA GLN A 13 7.76 -3.34 -23.46
C GLN A 13 7.56 -3.87 -22.03
N ARG A 14 8.20 -4.99 -21.66
CA ARG A 14 8.15 -5.55 -20.30
C ARG A 14 8.92 -4.71 -19.27
N ARG A 15 9.71 -3.73 -19.70
CA ARG A 15 10.41 -2.81 -18.80
C ARG A 15 9.47 -1.84 -18.10
N TRP A 16 8.44 -1.36 -18.80
CA TRP A 16 7.55 -0.33 -18.25
C TRP A 16 6.87 -0.72 -16.92
N PRO A 17 6.37 -1.97 -16.74
CA PRO A 17 5.90 -2.44 -15.44
C PRO A 17 6.90 -2.26 -14.28
N VAL A 18 8.21 -2.38 -14.52
CA VAL A 18 9.24 -2.18 -13.48
C VAL A 18 9.30 -0.72 -13.02
N GLU A 19 9.17 0.23 -13.94
CA GLU A 19 9.14 1.66 -13.60
C GLU A 19 7.86 2.00 -12.82
N VAL A 20 6.74 1.37 -13.17
CA VAL A 20 5.47 1.50 -12.45
C VAL A 20 5.56 0.92 -11.03
N ASP A 21 6.17 -0.26 -10.86
CA ASP A 21 6.41 -0.84 -9.54
C ASP A 21 7.34 0.05 -8.69
N ASN A 22 8.40 0.60 -9.28
CA ASN A 22 9.29 1.55 -8.61
C ASN A 22 8.56 2.81 -8.13
N LEU A 23 7.60 3.32 -8.90
CA LEU A 23 6.77 4.45 -8.50
C LEU A 23 5.95 4.09 -7.25
N TYR A 24 5.30 2.91 -7.23
CA TYR A 24 4.54 2.47 -6.06
C TYR A 24 5.42 2.26 -4.83
N LEU A 25 6.60 1.65 -5.00
CA LEU A 25 7.56 1.47 -3.92
C LEU A 25 7.95 2.80 -3.28
N LYS A 26 8.31 3.79 -4.10
CA LYS A 26 8.77 5.10 -3.63
C LYS A 26 7.66 5.94 -3.03
N GLU A 27 6.56 6.12 -3.77
CA GLU A 27 5.53 7.11 -3.46
C GLU A 27 4.37 6.53 -2.63
N ALA A 28 3.92 5.31 -2.95
CA ALA A 28 2.73 4.74 -2.31
C ALA A 28 3.04 3.94 -1.04
N LEU A 29 4.24 3.32 -0.99
CA LEU A 29 4.69 2.47 0.10
C LEU A 29 5.78 3.12 0.97
N GLY A 30 6.22 4.34 0.63
CA GLY A 30 7.09 5.16 1.49
C GLY A 30 8.56 4.79 1.47
N LEU A 31 9.04 4.07 0.43
CA LEU A 31 10.49 3.83 0.28
C LEU A 31 11.25 5.15 0.08
N GLY A 32 10.65 6.12 -0.61
CA GLY A 32 11.26 7.43 -0.87
C GLY A 32 11.30 8.35 0.36
N ASP A 33 10.43 8.11 1.34
CA ASP A 33 10.30 8.92 2.55
C ASP A 33 11.18 8.44 3.71
N PHE A 34 11.87 7.31 3.57
CA PHE A 34 12.69 6.75 4.62
C PHE A 34 13.89 7.67 4.95
N ARG A 35 14.00 8.12 6.21
CA ARG A 35 15.01 9.11 6.63
C ARG A 35 16.11 8.58 7.56
N LEU A 36 15.99 7.35 8.07
CA LEU A 36 17.02 6.79 8.94
C LEU A 36 18.25 6.39 8.12
N GLN A 37 19.44 6.77 8.59
CA GLN A 37 20.69 6.52 7.86
C GLN A 37 21.38 5.20 8.26
N SER A 38 20.83 4.46 9.23
CA SER A 38 21.41 3.17 9.60
C SER A 38 21.12 2.12 8.53
N PHE A 39 22.15 1.36 8.18
CA PHE A 39 22.03 0.27 7.22
C PHE A 39 20.97 -0.75 7.67
N GLU A 40 21.02 -1.15 8.94
CA GLU A 40 20.07 -2.11 9.52
C GLU A 40 18.61 -1.61 9.43
N ALA A 41 18.36 -0.33 9.71
CA ALA A 41 17.00 0.19 9.57
C ALA A 41 16.57 0.25 8.11
N THR A 42 17.49 0.58 7.20
CA THR A 42 17.24 0.58 5.74
C THR A 42 16.88 -0.81 5.25
N GLU A 43 17.64 -1.83 5.64
CA GLU A 43 17.39 -3.23 5.28
C GLU A 43 16.01 -3.69 5.79
N LYS A 44 15.71 -3.43 7.06
CA LYS A 44 14.42 -3.77 7.66
C LYS A 44 13.26 -3.06 6.97
N TRP A 45 13.41 -1.76 6.68
CA TRP A 45 12.38 -1.00 5.97
C TRP A 45 12.16 -1.53 4.56
N PHE A 46 13.24 -1.82 3.84
CA PHE A 46 13.16 -2.41 2.51
C PHE A 46 12.42 -3.76 2.53
N ALA A 47 12.69 -4.62 3.50
CA ALA A 47 11.98 -5.89 3.67
C ALA A 47 10.47 -5.68 3.89
N VAL A 48 10.08 -4.70 4.70
CA VAL A 48 8.66 -4.36 4.94
C VAL A 48 7.99 -3.85 3.67
N VAL A 49 8.64 -2.94 2.94
CA VAL A 49 8.12 -2.40 1.68
C VAL A 49 7.98 -3.52 0.63
N MET A 50 8.97 -4.40 0.52
CA MET A 50 8.91 -5.55 -0.40
C MET A 50 7.80 -6.52 -0.02
N LEU A 51 7.58 -6.78 1.27
CA LEU A 51 6.45 -7.59 1.72
C LEU A 51 5.11 -6.92 1.33
N ALA A 52 4.99 -5.60 1.51
CA ALA A 52 3.78 -4.86 1.16
C ALA A 52 3.46 -4.93 -0.34
N ILE A 53 4.44 -4.71 -1.23
CA ILE A 53 4.18 -4.80 -2.67
C ILE A 53 3.83 -6.23 -3.12
N ASN A 54 4.49 -7.25 -2.55
CA ASN A 54 4.18 -8.65 -2.85
C ASN A 54 2.75 -9.02 -2.41
N TYR A 55 2.31 -8.51 -1.25
CA TYR A 55 0.93 -8.67 -0.82
C TYR A 55 -0.06 -8.04 -1.82
N LEU A 56 0.21 -6.83 -2.32
CA LEU A 56 -0.65 -6.16 -3.28
C LEU A 56 -0.70 -6.91 -4.63
N GLN A 57 0.44 -7.39 -5.11
CA GLN A 57 0.53 -8.21 -6.33
C GLN A 57 -0.22 -9.53 -6.18
N TYR A 58 -0.11 -10.18 -5.02
CA TYR A 58 -0.88 -11.38 -4.70
C TYR A 58 -2.39 -11.11 -4.75
N GLN A 59 -2.87 -10.02 -4.14
CA GLN A 59 -4.29 -9.64 -4.20
C GLN A 59 -4.74 -9.40 -5.64
N ALA A 60 -3.94 -8.70 -6.45
CA ALA A 60 -4.24 -8.50 -7.87
C ALA A 60 -4.34 -9.84 -8.63
N ALA A 61 -3.44 -10.78 -8.35
CA ALA A 61 -3.47 -12.12 -8.95
C ALA A 61 -4.73 -12.92 -8.55
N VAL A 62 -5.14 -12.84 -7.27
CA VAL A 62 -6.38 -13.47 -6.80
C VAL A 62 -7.60 -12.90 -7.52
N VAL A 63 -7.69 -11.57 -7.66
CA VAL A 63 -8.78 -10.91 -8.39
C VAL A 63 -8.80 -11.34 -9.85
N TYR A 64 -7.63 -11.41 -10.49
CA TYR A 64 -7.51 -11.89 -11.86
C TYR A 64 -8.03 -13.32 -12.01
N LEU A 65 -7.63 -14.24 -11.13
CA LEU A 65 -8.08 -15.63 -11.18
C LEU A 65 -9.60 -15.75 -11.04
N GLN A 66 -10.24 -14.89 -10.25
CA GLN A 66 -11.68 -14.91 -10.01
C GLN A 66 -12.49 -14.23 -11.12
N THR A 67 -11.99 -13.14 -11.69
CA THR A 67 -12.77 -12.26 -12.58
C THR A 67 -12.30 -12.29 -14.03
N GLN A 68 -11.12 -12.87 -14.30
CA GLN A 68 -10.39 -12.78 -15.58
C GLN A 68 -10.13 -11.33 -16.04
N SER A 69 -10.27 -10.35 -15.13
CA SER A 69 -9.98 -8.95 -15.38
C SER A 69 -8.63 -8.57 -14.82
N VAL A 70 -7.85 -7.82 -15.59
CA VAL A 70 -6.63 -7.20 -15.09
C VAL A 70 -7.03 -6.09 -14.10
N CYS A 71 -6.47 -6.13 -12.89
CA CYS A 71 -6.68 -5.12 -11.87
C CYS A 71 -5.38 -4.37 -11.63
N SER A 72 -5.43 -3.03 -11.56
CA SER A 72 -4.24 -2.23 -11.28
C SER A 72 -3.89 -2.27 -9.78
N LEU A 73 -2.61 -2.15 -9.44
CA LEU A 73 -2.20 -2.05 -8.04
C LEU A 73 -2.82 -0.82 -7.34
N THR A 74 -3.05 0.27 -8.06
CA THR A 74 -3.79 1.44 -7.53
C THR A 74 -5.18 1.06 -7.05
N ASP A 75 -5.90 0.22 -7.79
CA ASP A 75 -7.25 -0.18 -7.41
C ASP A 75 -7.25 -1.07 -6.17
N ILE A 76 -6.30 -2.00 -6.08
CA ILE A 76 -6.10 -2.84 -4.89
C ILE A 76 -5.76 -1.98 -3.67
N ILE A 77 -4.84 -1.02 -3.80
CA ILE A 77 -4.49 -0.08 -2.72
C ILE A 77 -5.73 0.70 -2.27
N ARG A 78 -6.51 1.22 -3.23
CA ARG A 78 -7.74 1.96 -2.94
C ARG A 78 -8.75 1.08 -2.21
N GLN A 79 -8.96 -0.14 -2.65
CA GLN A 79 -9.85 -1.10 -2.02
C GLN A 79 -9.41 -1.44 -0.59
N HIS A 80 -8.11 -1.65 -0.38
CA HIS A 80 -7.55 -1.95 0.94
C HIS A 80 -7.79 -0.77 1.90
N ARG A 81 -7.46 0.46 1.47
CA ARG A 81 -7.71 1.69 2.26
C ARG A 81 -9.19 1.87 2.59
N LEU A 82 -10.09 1.67 1.61
CA LEU A 82 -11.54 1.77 1.83
C LEU A 82 -12.04 0.70 2.81
N THR A 83 -11.47 -0.50 2.76
CA THR A 83 -11.82 -1.58 3.70
C THR A 83 -11.43 -1.22 5.13
N HIS A 84 -10.21 -0.72 5.34
CA HIS A 84 -9.76 -0.21 6.64
C HIS A 84 -10.63 0.94 7.13
N TRP A 85 -10.91 1.92 6.27
CA TRP A 85 -11.79 3.03 6.61
C TRP A 85 -13.18 2.59 7.04
N ARG A 86 -13.77 1.62 6.33
CA ARG A 86 -15.08 1.06 6.69
C ARG A 86 -15.04 0.37 8.05
N GLN A 87 -13.99 -0.40 8.34
CA GLN A 87 -13.81 -1.06 9.63
C GLN A 87 -13.62 -0.05 10.75
N PHE A 88 -12.79 0.98 10.52
CA PHE A 88 -12.57 2.08 11.45
C PHE A 88 -13.88 2.81 11.76
N LEU A 89 -14.63 3.23 10.74
CA LEU A 89 -15.92 3.90 10.89
C LEU A 89 -16.91 3.03 11.67
N ARG A 90 -16.99 1.73 11.36
CA ARG A 90 -17.86 0.80 12.09
C ARG A 90 -17.50 0.74 13.58
N LYS A 91 -16.22 0.67 13.91
CA LYS A 91 -15.73 0.66 15.29
C LYS A 91 -16.02 1.99 15.99
N ALA A 92 -15.73 3.11 15.33
CA ALA A 92 -15.96 4.45 15.85
C ALA A 92 -17.44 4.70 16.18
N LEU A 93 -18.33 4.39 15.23
CA LEU A 93 -19.77 4.54 15.43
C LEU A 93 -20.30 3.61 16.53
N THR A 94 -19.82 2.38 16.60
CA THR A 94 -20.21 1.43 17.65
C THR A 94 -19.79 1.91 19.04
N GLN A 95 -18.59 2.49 19.15
CA GLN A 95 -18.09 3.06 20.40
C GLN A 95 -18.87 4.31 20.78
N LEU A 96 -19.15 5.19 19.82
CA LEU A 96 -19.95 6.41 20.04
C LEU A 96 -21.37 6.07 20.53
N LEU A 97 -22.02 5.07 19.93
CA LEU A 97 -23.35 4.65 20.35
C LEU A 97 -23.39 4.11 21.79
N ARG A 98 -22.27 3.53 22.26
CA ARG A 98 -22.12 3.04 23.64
C ARG A 98 -21.80 4.14 24.64
N SER A 99 -20.85 5.02 24.31
CA SER A 99 -20.37 6.08 25.20
C SER A 99 -21.31 7.29 25.23
N ARG A 100 -22.05 7.53 24.14
CA ARG A 100 -22.83 8.76 23.86
C ARG A 100 -22.03 10.06 24.02
N ASN A 101 -20.70 9.97 23.98
CA ASN A 101 -19.80 11.08 24.16
C ASN A 101 -18.80 11.08 23.00
N ILE A 102 -18.88 12.12 22.18
CA ILE A 102 -18.08 12.27 20.96
C ILE A 102 -16.61 12.47 21.34
N ASP A 103 -16.32 13.41 22.23
CA ASP A 103 -14.95 13.77 22.61
C ASP A 103 -14.21 12.60 23.24
N ALA A 104 -14.86 11.88 24.16
CA ALA A 104 -14.27 10.69 24.78
C ALA A 104 -14.02 9.55 23.77
N THR A 105 -14.85 9.45 22.72
CA THR A 105 -14.67 8.45 21.66
C THR A 105 -13.53 8.83 20.73
N ILE A 106 -13.40 10.11 20.39
CA ILE A 106 -12.29 10.63 19.58
C ILE A 106 -10.98 10.41 20.33
N GLU A 107 -10.89 10.83 21.60
CA GLU A 107 -9.66 10.69 22.40
C GLU A 107 -9.22 9.22 22.52
N SER A 108 -10.17 8.30 22.64
CA SER A 108 -9.87 6.87 22.71
C SER A 108 -9.37 6.27 21.39
N LEU A 109 -9.80 6.79 20.24
CA LEU A 109 -9.50 6.21 18.92
C LEU A 109 -8.35 6.92 18.21
N LEU A 110 -8.22 8.22 18.44
CA LEU A 110 -7.27 9.16 17.86
C LEU A 110 -6.81 10.13 18.97
N PRO A 111 -6.05 9.65 19.97
CA PRO A 111 -5.56 10.50 21.05
C PRO A 111 -4.68 11.61 20.50
N ALA A 112 -4.70 12.76 21.17
CA ALA A 112 -3.83 13.87 20.80
C ALA A 112 -2.35 13.43 20.89
N ALA A 113 -1.66 13.41 19.75
CA ALA A 113 -0.25 13.07 19.67
C ALA A 113 0.61 14.28 20.09
N SER A 114 0.56 14.65 21.36
CA SER A 114 1.39 15.76 21.91
C SER A 114 2.89 15.54 21.69
N TRP A 115 3.32 14.28 21.53
CA TRP A 115 4.68 13.88 21.19
C TRP A 115 5.06 14.08 19.71
N ALA A 116 4.10 14.32 18.81
CA ALA A 116 4.36 14.40 17.37
C ALA A 116 4.78 15.81 16.89
N VAL A 117 4.71 16.83 17.76
CA VAL A 117 5.03 18.24 17.45
C VAL A 117 6.29 18.72 18.18
N THR A 118 7.11 17.81 18.71
CA THR A 118 8.43 18.13 19.30
C THR A 118 9.55 17.92 18.30
#